data_AF-A0A2V9DIG2-F1
#
_entry.id   AF-A0A2V9DIG2-F1
#
_cell.length_a   1.000
_cell.length_b   1.000
_cell.length_c   1.000
_cell.angle_alpha   90.00
_cell.angle_beta   90.00
_cell.angle_gamma   90.00
#
_symmetry.space_group_name_H-M   'P 1'
#
loop_
_entity.id
_entity.type
_entity.pdbx_description
1 polymer ?
#
loop_
_entity_poly.entity_id
_entity_poly.type
_entity_poly.pdbx_seq_one_letter_code
_entity_poly.pdbx_strand_id
1 'polypeptide(L)'
;FWAYCHTDENSDRVGELAFGTNLGLSEMIGNLLQDEKLPGVHIAFGDPYGSQTRADWKSKTHVDVLTRHCDVWIDEEPVITKGRYLLDRLGLA
;
A
#
# COMPACT_ATOMS: atom_id res chain seq x y z
N PHE A 1 -15.64 4.26 -6.78
CA PHE A 1 -14.23 4.06 -7.18
C PHE A 1 -13.92 4.82 -8.47
N TRP A 2 -14.33 4.35 -9.65
CA TRP A 2 -13.94 4.95 -10.95
C TRP A 2 -14.08 6.49 -11.03
N ALA A 3 -15.26 7.03 -10.73
CA ALA A 3 -15.49 8.47 -10.76
C ALA A 3 -14.61 9.25 -9.77
N TYR A 4 -14.30 8.66 -8.60
CA TYR A 4 -13.42 9.29 -7.61
C TYR A 4 -11.98 9.35 -8.11
N CYS A 5 -11.46 8.24 -8.65
CA CYS A 5 -10.12 8.16 -9.26
C CYS A 5 -9.99 8.94 -10.59
N HIS A 6 -11.01 9.66 -11.03
CA HIS A 6 -10.96 10.54 -12.22
C HIS A 6 -11.52 11.93 -11.90
N THR A 7 -11.39 12.39 -10.65
CA THR A 7 -11.89 13.71 -10.22
C THR A 7 -11.00 14.84 -10.76
N ASP A 8 -9.68 14.63 -10.79
CA ASP A 8 -8.70 15.53 -11.41
C ASP A 8 -7.62 14.77 -12.19
N GLU A 9 -6.74 15.51 -12.86
CA GLU A 9 -5.69 15.00 -13.75
C GLU A 9 -4.76 13.96 -13.10
N ASN A 10 -4.57 14.02 -11.77
CA ASN A 10 -3.67 13.12 -11.06
C ASN A 10 -4.42 12.09 -10.18
N SER A 11 -5.76 12.03 -10.23
CA SER A 11 -6.56 11.14 -9.38
C SER A 11 -6.34 9.65 -9.63
N ASP A 12 -5.80 9.27 -10.79
CA ASP A 12 -5.50 7.88 -11.19
C ASP A 12 -4.00 7.53 -11.09
N ARG A 13 -3.16 8.48 -10.66
CA ARG A 13 -1.73 8.25 -10.44
C ARG A 13 -1.51 7.62 -9.07
N VAL A 14 -0.57 6.67 -9.00
CA VAL A 14 -0.11 6.12 -7.73
C VAL A 14 0.71 7.18 -6.99
N GLY A 15 0.22 7.60 -5.83
CA GLY A 15 0.86 8.58 -4.95
C GLY A 15 1.61 7.94 -3.78
N GLU A 16 1.18 6.75 -3.35
CA GLU A 16 1.78 6.01 -2.24
C GLU A 16 1.92 4.53 -2.56
N LEU A 17 3.03 3.96 -2.13
CA LEU A 17 3.26 2.53 -2.01
C LEU A 17 3.78 2.26 -0.60
N ALA A 18 3.09 1.39 0.13
CA ALA A 18 3.48 1.06 1.49
C ALA A 18 3.21 -0.40 1.83
N PHE A 19 3.90 -0.84 2.88
CA PHE A 19 3.95 -2.22 3.33
C PHE A 19 3.45 -2.27 4.78
N GLY A 20 2.39 -3.02 5.03
CA GLY A 20 1.92 -3.25 6.38
C GLY A 20 2.84 -4.22 7.10
N THR A 21 3.47 -3.81 8.19
CA THR A 21 4.53 -4.58 8.89
C THR A 21 4.09 -5.15 10.23
N ASN A 22 2.83 -4.97 10.63
CA ASN A 22 2.33 -5.46 11.91
C ASN A 22 1.96 -6.95 11.81
N LEU A 23 2.93 -7.82 12.06
CA LEU A 23 2.79 -9.28 12.00
C LEU A 23 1.75 -9.85 12.98
N GLY A 24 1.34 -9.08 13.98
CA GLY A 24 0.31 -9.48 14.96
C GLY A 24 -1.12 -9.39 14.42
N LEU A 25 -1.33 -8.74 13.27
CA LEU A 25 -2.63 -8.65 12.63
C LEU A 25 -2.85 -9.86 11.71
N SER A 26 -4.02 -10.50 11.83
CA SER A 26 -4.39 -11.70 11.07
C SER A 26 -5.53 -11.48 10.07
N GLU A 27 -6.30 -10.41 10.23
CA GLU A 27 -7.46 -10.11 9.40
C GLU A 27 -7.76 -8.61 9.38
N MET A 28 -8.50 -8.18 8.35
CA MET A 28 -9.02 -6.82 8.25
C MET A 28 -10.31 -6.71 9.04
N ILE A 29 -10.47 -5.60 9.76
CA ILE A 29 -11.63 -5.34 10.63
C ILE A 29 -12.58 -4.28 10.03
N GLY A 30 -12.28 -3.74 8.85
CA GLY A 30 -13.05 -2.67 8.22
C GLY A 30 -12.72 -1.29 8.79
N ASN A 31 -11.55 -1.14 9.42
CA ASN A 31 -11.01 0.14 9.85
C ASN A 31 -9.73 0.40 9.06
N LEU A 32 -9.82 1.28 8.07
CA LEU A 32 -8.74 1.53 7.10
C LEU A 32 -7.38 1.77 7.78
N LEU A 33 -7.35 2.64 8.79
CA LEU A 33 -6.14 3.02 9.52
C LEU A 33 -5.49 1.84 10.27
N GLN A 34 -6.24 0.79 10.60
CA GLN A 34 -5.67 -0.44 11.18
C GLN A 34 -5.38 -1.48 10.12
N ASP A 35 -6.25 -1.60 9.12
CA ASP A 35 -6.17 -2.60 8.07
C ASP A 35 -4.93 -2.38 7.18
N GLU A 36 -4.48 -1.13 6.97
CA GLU A 36 -3.26 -0.78 6.22
C GLU A 36 -1.98 -1.33 6.86
N LYS A 37 -2.02 -1.72 8.14
CA LYS A 37 -0.86 -2.26 8.87
C LYS A 37 -0.71 -3.77 8.71
N LEU A 38 -1.73 -4.44 8.15
CA LEU A 38 -1.74 -5.89 7.94
C LEU A 38 -0.61 -6.31 6.98
N PRO A 39 0.07 -7.44 7.22
CA PRO A 39 1.09 -7.97 6.30
C PRO A 39 0.60 -8.04 4.85
N GLY A 40 1.23 -7.24 4.00
CA GLY A 40 0.81 -7.02 2.62
C GLY A 40 1.28 -5.68 2.09
N VAL A 41 0.67 -5.26 0.99
CA VAL A 41 0.90 -3.95 0.37
C VAL A 41 -0.42 -3.18 0.33
N HIS A 42 -0.35 -1.87 0.58
CA HIS A 42 -1.38 -0.94 0.15
C HIS A 42 -0.80 0.09 -0.81
N ILE A 43 -1.64 0.51 -1.73
CA ILE A 43 -1.32 1.49 -2.79
C ILE A 43 -2.38 2.58 -2.70
N ALA A 44 -1.96 3.84 -2.69
CA ALA A 44 -2.90 4.96 -2.76
C ALA A 44 -2.86 5.64 -4.14
N PHE A 45 -4.04 5.95 -4.68
CA PHE A 45 -4.20 6.79 -5.87
C PHE A 45 -4.51 8.23 -5.46
N GLY A 46 -3.96 9.20 -6.20
CA GLY A 46 -4.16 10.62 -5.95
C GLY A 46 -3.01 11.25 -5.16
N ASP A 47 -3.32 12.08 -4.16
CA ASP A 47 -2.35 12.98 -3.53
C ASP A 47 -1.15 12.20 -2.98
N PRO A 48 0.07 12.55 -3.40
CA PRO A 48 1.26 11.78 -3.07
C PRO A 48 1.89 12.22 -1.74
N TYR A 49 1.25 13.05 -0.93
CA TYR A 49 1.87 13.69 0.23
C TYR A 49 3.20 14.37 -0.15
N GLY A 50 3.14 15.33 -1.07
CA GLY A 50 4.34 15.93 -1.70
C GLY A 50 5.39 16.46 -0.71
N SER A 51 5.01 16.90 0.49
CA SER A 51 5.96 17.29 1.54
C SER A 51 6.80 16.13 2.09
N GLN A 52 6.33 14.89 2.01
CA GLN A 52 7.01 13.67 2.44
C GLN A 52 7.71 12.96 1.27
N THR A 53 7.04 12.88 0.12
CA THR A 53 7.54 12.12 -1.05
C THR A 53 8.38 12.94 -2.01
N ARG A 54 8.32 14.28 -1.91
CA ARG A 54 8.95 15.25 -2.84
C ARG A 54 8.39 15.19 -4.27
N ALA A 55 7.22 14.59 -4.46
CA ALA A 55 6.48 14.67 -5.71
C ALA A 55 6.20 16.15 -6.07
N ASP A 56 6.36 16.49 -7.34
CA ASP A 56 6.15 17.84 -7.90
C ASP A 56 4.70 18.08 -8.38
N TRP A 57 3.81 17.13 -8.10
CA TRP A 57 2.41 17.14 -8.49
C TRP A 57 1.49 16.96 -7.27
N LYS A 58 0.22 17.28 -7.45
CA LYS A 58 -0.82 17.25 -6.40
C LYS A 58 -2.13 16.73 -6.94
N SER A 59 -2.97 16.18 -6.06
CA SER A 59 -4.35 15.79 -6.37
C SER A 59 -5.28 16.21 -5.24
N LYS A 60 -6.57 16.34 -5.51
CA LYS A 60 -7.61 16.61 -4.50
C LYS A 60 -8.14 15.32 -3.86
N THR A 61 -7.85 14.19 -4.48
CA THR A 61 -8.30 12.86 -4.04
C THR A 61 -7.16 12.09 -3.41
N HIS A 62 -7.45 11.21 -2.47
CA HIS A 62 -6.50 10.22 -1.97
C HIS A 62 -7.32 8.98 -1.58
N VAL A 63 -7.02 7.83 -2.18
CA VAL A 63 -7.75 6.59 -1.91
C VAL A 63 -6.82 5.40 -1.79
N ASP A 64 -6.79 4.82 -0.61
CA ASP A 64 -6.07 3.60 -0.29
C ASP A 64 -6.76 2.35 -0.85
N VAL A 65 -5.95 1.49 -1.46
CA VAL A 65 -6.33 0.17 -1.94
C VAL A 65 -5.46 -0.86 -1.25
N LEU A 66 -6.10 -1.68 -0.41
CA LEU A 66 -5.42 -2.69 0.39
C LEU A 66 -5.49 -4.03 -0.32
N THR A 67 -4.36 -4.71 -0.39
CA THR A 67 -4.30 -6.08 -0.93
C THR A 67 -4.65 -7.10 0.13
N ARG A 68 -5.18 -8.26 -0.30
CA ARG A 68 -5.32 -9.45 0.54
C ARG A 68 -4.62 -10.60 -0.14
N HIS A 69 -3.88 -11.40 0.64
CA HIS A 69 -3.17 -12.58 0.16
C HIS A 69 -2.27 -12.31 -1.07
N CYS A 70 -1.63 -11.14 -1.13
CA CYS A 70 -0.74 -10.80 -2.23
C CYS A 70 0.59 -11.54 -2.15
N ASP A 71 1.21 -11.72 -3.31
CA ASP A 71 2.63 -12.00 -3.42
C ASP A 71 3.32 -10.69 -3.83
N VAL A 72 4.47 -10.40 -3.22
CA VAL A 72 5.23 -9.17 -3.48
C VAL A 72 6.68 -9.51 -3.67
N TRP A 73 7.26 -8.94 -4.73
CA TRP A 73 8.68 -8.96 -5.05
C TRP A 73 9.21 -7.53 -4.99
N ILE A 74 10.42 -7.38 -4.48
CA ILE A 74 11.21 -6.16 -4.65
C ILE A 74 12.35 -6.54 -5.58
N ASP A 75 12.38 -5.92 -6.75
CA ASP A 75 13.18 -6.39 -7.89
C ASP A 75 12.86 -7.87 -8.18
N GLU A 76 13.86 -8.75 -8.06
CA GLU A 76 13.73 -10.20 -8.27
C GLU A 76 13.55 -11.00 -6.96
N GLU A 77 13.61 -10.34 -5.78
CA GLU A 77 13.55 -11.03 -4.50
C GLU A 77 12.10 -11.09 -3.97
N PRO A 78 11.55 -12.29 -3.71
CA PRO A 78 10.25 -12.41 -3.06
C PRO A 78 10.33 -11.97 -1.60
N VAL A 79 9.46 -11.04 -1.20
CA VAL A 79 9.40 -10.52 0.17
C VAL A 79 8.13 -10.94 0.92
N ILE A 80 7.01 -11.06 0.20
CA ILE A 80 5.72 -11.52 0.74
C ILE A 80 5.18 -12.61 -0.17
N THR A 81 4.65 -13.69 0.42
CA THR A 81 3.92 -14.74 -0.30
C THR A 81 2.62 -15.05 0.42
N LYS A 82 1.50 -15.05 -0.31
CA LYS A 82 0.13 -15.29 0.17
C LYS A 82 -0.23 -14.40 1.36
N GLY A 83 0.26 -13.16 1.37
CA GLY A 83 0.07 -12.19 2.46
C GLY A 83 0.90 -12.48 3.71
N ARG A 84 2.03 -13.18 3.59
CA ARG A 84 2.97 -13.42 4.70
C ARG A 84 4.39 -13.06 4.31
N TYR A 85 5.09 -12.35 5.20
CA TYR A 85 6.51 -12.06 4.99
C TYR A 85 7.38 -13.32 5.04
N LEU A 86 8.36 -13.38 4.15
CA LEU A 86 9.39 -14.41 4.14
C LEU A 86 10.53 -14.04 5.12
N LEU A 87 10.24 -14.03 6.43
CA LEU A 87 11.15 -13.50 7.47
C LEU A 87 12.55 -14.14 7.47
N ASP A 88 12.66 -15.45 7.22
CA ASP A 88 13.94 -16.15 7.12
C ASP A 88 14.86 -15.52 6.07
N ARG A 89 14.29 -15.15 4.90
CA ARG A 89 15.04 -14.53 3.79
C ARG A 89 15.48 -13.11 4.12
N LEU A 90 14.73 -12.45 5.00
CA LEU A 90 15.05 -11.11 5.50
C LEU A 90 16.02 -11.15 6.70
N GLY A 91 16.39 -12.34 7.19
CA GLY A 91 17.25 -12.49 8.37
C GLY A 91 16.56 -12.10 9.69
N LEU A 92 15.24 -12.26 9.77
CA LEU A 92 14.39 -11.80 10.87
C LEU A 92 13.65 -12.93 11.62
N ALA A 93 14.03 -14.19 11.39
CA ALA A 93 13.44 -15.36 12.02
C ALA A 93 14.17 -15.81 13.29
#